data_AF-A0A8X6RE04-F1
#
_entry.id   AF-A0A8X6RE04-F1
#
_cell.length_a   1.000
_cell.length_b   1.000
_cell.length_c   1.000
_cell.angle_alpha   90.00
_cell.angle_beta   90.00
_cell.angle_gamma   90.00
#
_symmetry.space_group_name_H-M   'P 1'
#
loop_
_entity.id
_entity.type
_entity.pdbx_description
1 polymer ?
#
loop_
_entity_poly.entity_id
_entity_poly.type
_entity_poly.pdbx_seq_one_letter_code
_entity_poly.pdbx_strand_id
1 'polypeptide(L)'
;MEAKNENKIKQENLDADEEKLKQPITIIKNDIRFEDLQTFFQKYNLEIPIQKFIRNFESTCDSFDIPEKQKILFIIKLVDGAVKTYIKSQSIPKSFYELKNNLIREFGTQVNPAEIHLQLSKTEKTSKETHIEYFYRVK
;
A
#
# COMPACT_ATOMS: atom_id res chain seq x y z
N MET A 1 -43.12 46.17 -37.09
CA MET A 1 -42.15 46.85 -36.21
C MET A 1 -41.69 45.84 -35.15
N GLU A 2 -41.06 44.72 -35.56
CA GLU A 2 -40.90 43.56 -34.65
C GLU A 2 -39.56 42.80 -34.78
N ALA A 3 -38.64 43.21 -35.66
CA ALA A 3 -37.39 42.48 -35.89
C ALA A 3 -36.24 42.82 -34.92
N LYS A 4 -36.44 43.71 -33.94
CA LYS A 4 -35.39 44.14 -32.98
C LYS A 4 -35.41 43.39 -31.64
N ASN A 5 -36.45 42.61 -31.36
CA ASN A 5 -36.62 41.98 -30.04
C ASN A 5 -36.05 40.55 -29.97
N GLU A 6 -36.01 39.81 -31.09
CA GLU A 6 -35.50 38.44 -31.10
C GLU A 6 -33.97 38.35 -30.98
N ASN A 7 -33.23 39.33 -31.50
CA ASN A 7 -31.76 39.32 -31.42
C ASN A 7 -31.23 39.67 -30.03
N LYS A 8 -31.98 40.44 -29.23
CA LYS A 8 -31.59 40.73 -27.85
C LYS A 8 -31.76 39.50 -26.95
N ILE A 9 -32.83 38.73 -27.18
CA ILE A 9 -33.11 37.48 -26.47
C ILE A 9 -32.07 36.40 -26.83
N LYS A 10 -31.54 36.37 -28.06
CA LYS A 10 -30.50 35.41 -28.45
C LYS A 10 -29.12 35.72 -27.88
N GLN A 11 -28.76 36.99 -27.73
CA GLN A 11 -27.48 37.38 -27.14
C GLN A 11 -27.46 37.18 -25.62
N GLU A 12 -28.54 37.52 -24.91
CA GLU A 12 -28.65 37.26 -23.46
C GLU A 12 -28.63 35.76 -23.10
N ASN A 13 -28.95 34.87 -24.04
CA ASN A 13 -28.90 33.41 -23.82
C ASN A 13 -27.55 32.77 -24.18
N LEU A 14 -26.67 33.42 -24.95
CA LEU A 14 -25.30 32.89 -25.19
C LEU A 14 -24.34 33.30 -24.07
N ASP A 15 -24.48 34.52 -23.55
CA ASP A 15 -23.63 35.02 -22.46
C ASP A 15 -23.97 34.36 -21.10
N ALA A 16 -25.19 33.84 -20.95
CA ALA A 16 -25.65 33.17 -19.72
C ALA A 16 -25.18 31.70 -19.58
N ASP A 17 -24.73 31.06 -20.68
CA ASP A 17 -24.26 29.67 -20.64
C ASP A 17 -22.73 29.57 -20.50
N GLU A 18 -21.94 30.57 -20.91
CA GLU A 18 -20.49 30.60 -20.67
C GLU A 18 -20.12 30.91 -19.21
N GLU A 19 -21.00 31.61 -18.47
CA GLU A 19 -20.76 31.93 -17.06
C GLU A 19 -21.08 30.76 -16.10
N LYS A 20 -21.80 29.74 -16.57
CA LYS A 20 -22.09 28.51 -15.79
C LYS A 20 -20.96 27.48 -15.75
N LEU A 21 -19.90 27.65 -16.55
CA LEU A 21 -18.74 26.74 -16.58
C LEU A 21 -17.54 27.21 -15.74
N LYS A 22 -17.73 28.18 -14.84
CA LYS A 22 -16.73 28.56 -13.82
C LYS A 22 -17.12 28.15 -12.42
N GLN A 23 -17.85 27.03 -12.27
CA GLN A 23 -17.84 26.38 -10.97
C GLN A 23 -16.40 25.91 -10.73
N PRO A 24 -15.76 26.28 -9.60
CA PRO A 24 -14.47 25.69 -9.28
C PRO A 24 -14.69 24.19 -9.34
N ILE A 25 -13.89 23.49 -10.13
CA ILE A 25 -13.80 22.03 -10.03
C ILE A 25 -13.42 21.82 -8.57
N THR A 26 -14.40 21.54 -7.73
CA THR A 26 -14.17 21.12 -6.38
C THR A 26 -13.40 19.84 -6.58
N ILE A 27 -12.07 19.92 -6.46
CA ILE A 27 -11.23 18.75 -6.35
C ILE A 27 -11.81 18.09 -5.10
N ILE A 28 -12.68 17.11 -5.31
CA ILE A 28 -13.18 16.28 -4.23
C ILE A 28 -11.92 15.60 -3.77
N LYS A 29 -11.34 16.15 -2.70
CA LYS A 29 -10.27 15.49 -1.97
C LYS A 29 -10.99 14.29 -1.38
N ASN A 30 -11.03 13.20 -2.14
CA ASN A 30 -11.62 11.95 -1.71
C ASN A 30 -10.77 11.52 -0.50
N ASP A 31 -11.24 11.88 0.69
CA ASP A 31 -10.68 11.42 1.95
C ASP A 31 -11.12 9.95 2.11
N ILE A 32 -10.54 9.08 1.28
CA ILE A 32 -10.75 7.64 1.32
C ILE A 32 -10.25 7.17 2.66
N ARG A 33 -11.16 6.57 3.42
CA ARG A 33 -10.85 6.10 4.76
C ARG A 33 -10.27 4.70 4.68
N PHE A 34 -9.62 4.30 5.77
CA PHE A 34 -9.06 2.96 5.86
C PHE A 34 -10.14 1.88 5.74
N GLU A 35 -11.33 2.17 6.27
CA GLU A 35 -12.48 1.27 6.28
C GLU A 35 -12.96 0.93 4.86
N ASP A 36 -12.87 1.89 3.93
CA ASP A 36 -13.21 1.70 2.52
C ASP A 36 -12.26 0.67 1.89
N LEU A 37 -10.95 0.77 2.19
CA LEU A 37 -9.95 -0.20 1.74
C LEU A 37 -10.08 -1.56 2.41
N GLN A 38 -10.45 -1.59 3.69
CA GLN A 38 -10.62 -2.84 4.44
C GLN A 38 -11.72 -3.73 3.84
N THR A 39 -12.67 -3.15 3.11
CA THR A 39 -13.69 -3.93 2.39
C THR A 39 -13.09 -4.71 1.21
N PHE A 40 -11.99 -4.22 0.60
CA PHE A 40 -11.29 -4.87 -0.50
C PHE A 40 -10.18 -5.83 -0.04
N PHE A 41 -9.69 -5.67 1.19
CA PHE A 41 -8.57 -6.42 1.72
C PHE A 41 -8.90 -7.13 3.03
N GLN A 42 -8.77 -8.45 3.03
CA GLN A 42 -8.57 -9.18 4.28
C GLN A 42 -7.19 -8.85 4.86
N LYS A 43 -7.07 -8.86 6.19
CA LYS A 43 -5.77 -8.73 6.86
C LYS A 43 -4.77 -9.75 6.30
N TYR A 44 -3.55 -9.30 6.02
CA TYR A 44 -2.50 -10.16 5.50
C TYR A 44 -2.08 -11.22 6.53
N ASN A 45 -2.16 -12.48 6.13
CA ASN A 45 -1.95 -13.65 6.99
C ASN A 45 -0.95 -14.66 6.40
N LEU A 46 0.15 -14.25 5.75
CA LEU A 46 1.23 -15.10 5.20
C LEU A 46 0.83 -16.23 4.22
N GLU A 47 -0.46 -16.54 4.06
CA GLU A 47 -1.00 -17.55 3.13
C GLU A 47 -0.79 -17.14 1.67
N ILE A 48 -0.86 -15.84 1.41
CA ILE A 48 -0.62 -15.26 0.09
C ILE A 48 0.83 -14.77 0.02
N PRO A 49 1.56 -15.03 -1.07
CA PRO A 49 2.89 -14.45 -1.28
C PRO A 49 2.86 -12.93 -1.11
N ILE A 50 3.80 -12.38 -0.34
CA ILE A 50 3.85 -10.95 -0.04
C ILE A 50 3.92 -10.09 -1.31
N GLN A 51 4.57 -10.59 -2.37
CA GLN A 51 4.66 -9.91 -3.66
C GLN A 51 3.29 -9.73 -4.31
N LYS A 52 2.43 -10.76 -4.23
CA LYS A 52 1.08 -10.72 -4.78
C LYS A 52 0.19 -9.79 -3.96
N PHE A 53 0.31 -9.85 -2.63
CA PHE A 53 -0.38 -8.93 -1.73
C PHE A 53 -0.02 -7.47 -2.02
N ILE A 54 1.27 -7.14 -2.08
CA ILE A 54 1.74 -5.76 -2.34
C ILE A 54 1.30 -5.28 -3.71
N ARG A 55 1.37 -6.12 -4.76
CA ARG A 55 0.92 -5.75 -6.10
C ARG A 55 -0.58 -5.40 -6.14
N ASN A 56 -1.40 -6.21 -5.48
CA ASN A 56 -2.84 -5.95 -5.38
C ASN A 56 -3.09 -4.66 -4.59
N PHE A 57 -2.36 -4.47 -3.48
CA PHE A 57 -2.44 -3.26 -2.68
C PHE A 57 -2.05 -1.99 -3.46
N GLU A 58 -0.94 -2.02 -4.21
CA GLU A 58 -0.52 -0.91 -5.08
C GLU A 58 -1.61 -0.60 -6.12
N SER A 59 -2.11 -1.62 -6.82
CA SER A 59 -3.13 -1.45 -7.86
C SER A 59 -4.41 -0.80 -7.32
N THR A 60 -4.84 -1.21 -6.12
CA THR A 60 -5.99 -0.60 -5.45
C THR A 60 -5.68 0.83 -5.01
N CYS A 61 -4.53 1.07 -4.40
CA CYS A 61 -4.14 2.43 -4.00
C CYS A 61 -4.02 3.40 -5.17
N ASP A 62 -3.57 2.92 -6.33
CA ASP A 62 -3.46 3.71 -7.54
C ASP A 62 -4.84 3.99 -8.15
N SER A 63 -5.76 3.02 -8.09
CA SER A 63 -7.16 3.22 -8.52
C SER A 63 -7.90 4.28 -7.67
N PHE A 64 -7.43 4.50 -6.45
CA PHE A 64 -8.01 5.42 -5.48
C PHE A 64 -7.19 6.70 -5.29
N ASP A 65 -6.13 6.92 -6.09
CA ASP A 65 -5.23 8.07 -6.00
C ASP A 65 -4.68 8.33 -4.57
N ILE A 66 -4.38 7.26 -3.85
CA ILE A 66 -3.98 7.35 -2.44
C ILE A 66 -2.56 7.93 -2.33
N PRO A 67 -2.34 8.96 -1.51
CA PRO A 67 -1.01 9.55 -1.35
C PRO A 67 -0.06 8.58 -0.62
N GLU A 68 1.23 8.65 -0.98
CA GLU A 68 2.25 7.69 -0.52
C GLU A 68 2.32 7.54 1.01
N LYS A 69 2.20 8.65 1.75
CA LYS A 69 2.20 8.64 3.22
C LYS A 69 1.04 7.82 3.80
N GLN A 70 -0.14 7.87 3.16
CA GLN A 70 -1.29 7.08 3.59
C GLN A 70 -1.12 5.60 3.20
N LYS A 71 -0.52 5.30 2.04
CA LYS A 71 -0.19 3.92 1.62
C LYS A 71 0.62 3.18 2.71
N ILE A 72 1.61 3.85 3.29
CA ILE A 72 2.44 3.30 4.38
C ILE A 72 1.57 2.96 5.61
N LEU A 73 0.73 3.90 6.06
CA LEU A 73 -0.14 3.69 7.22
C LEU A 73 -1.14 2.56 6.99
N PHE A 74 -1.70 2.48 5.78
CA PHE A 74 -2.68 1.45 5.42
C PHE A 74 -2.07 0.06 5.36
N ILE A 75 -0.85 -0.11 4.82
CA ILE A 75 -0.14 -1.39 4.90
C ILE A 75 0.06 -1.80 6.36
N ILE A 76 0.54 -0.90 7.23
CA ILE A 76 0.80 -1.22 8.64
C ILE A 76 -0.47 -1.68 9.36
N LYS A 77 -1.63 -1.17 8.95
CA LYS A 77 -2.93 -1.60 9.49
C LYS A 77 -3.43 -2.92 8.88
N LEU A 78 -3.17 -3.18 7.61
CA LEU A 78 -3.58 -4.41 6.91
C LEU A 78 -2.72 -5.62 7.26
N VAL A 79 -1.47 -5.41 7.64
CA VAL A 79 -0.56 -6.49 8.04
C VAL A 79 -0.74 -6.87 9.51
N ASP A 80 -0.65 -8.16 9.80
CA ASP A 80 -0.72 -8.69 11.16
C ASP A 80 0.44 -9.67 11.45
N GLY A 81 0.56 -10.10 12.70
CA GLY A 81 1.53 -11.11 13.12
C GLY A 81 2.99 -10.72 12.87
N ALA A 82 3.76 -11.65 12.27
CA ALA A 82 5.21 -11.52 12.08
C ALA A 82 5.60 -10.28 11.25
N VAL A 83 4.83 -9.96 10.21
CA VAL A 83 5.10 -8.80 9.35
C VAL A 83 4.94 -7.49 10.12
N LYS A 84 3.92 -7.40 10.97
CA LYS A 84 3.70 -6.23 11.82
C LYS A 84 4.80 -6.07 12.86
N THR A 85 5.26 -7.17 13.44
CA THR A 85 6.40 -7.16 14.37
C THR A 85 7.68 -6.70 13.67
N TYR A 86 7.93 -7.17 12.45
CA TYR A 86 9.08 -6.74 11.63
C TYR A 86 9.03 -5.24 11.32
N ILE A 87 7.87 -4.72 10.88
CA ILE A 87 7.77 -3.28 10.58
C ILE A 87 8.00 -2.43 11.84
N LYS A 88 7.56 -2.91 13.03
CA LYS A 88 7.79 -2.23 14.31
C LYS A 88 9.24 -2.27 14.78
N SER A 89 9.99 -3.33 14.45
CA SER A 89 11.41 -3.43 14.81
C SER A 89 12.31 -2.58 13.90
N GLN A 90 11.84 -2.31 12.68
CA GLN A 90 12.49 -1.38 11.76
C GLN A 90 12.13 0.07 12.10
N SER A 91 12.99 1.01 11.68
CA SER A 91 12.63 2.43 11.68
C SER A 91 11.45 2.67 10.73
N ILE A 92 10.61 3.66 11.04
CA ILE A 92 9.46 4.01 10.18
C ILE A 92 10.00 4.30 8.77
N PRO A 93 9.53 3.56 7.74
CA PRO A 93 10.05 3.69 6.39
C PRO A 93 9.77 5.09 5.84
N LYS A 94 10.74 5.68 5.15
CA LYS A 94 10.62 7.06 4.62
C LYS A 94 9.83 7.12 3.32
N SER A 95 9.75 6.00 2.61
CA SER A 95 9.02 5.85 1.35
C SER A 95 8.28 4.51 1.32
N PHE A 96 7.23 4.45 0.50
CA PHE A 96 6.52 3.21 0.26
C PHE A 96 7.39 2.20 -0.50
N TYR A 97 8.24 2.69 -1.40
CA TYR A 97 9.18 1.87 -2.16
C TYR A 97 10.16 1.10 -1.26
N GLU A 98 10.73 1.79 -0.27
CA GLU A 98 11.62 1.18 0.73
C GLU A 98 10.89 0.10 1.54
N LEU A 99 9.67 0.40 2.00
CA LEU A 99 8.84 -0.56 2.72
C LEU A 99 8.56 -1.81 1.88
N LYS A 100 8.16 -1.63 0.62
CA LYS A 100 7.91 -2.73 -0.32
C LYS A 100 9.13 -3.63 -0.48
N ASN A 101 10.29 -3.06 -0.73
CA ASN A 101 11.51 -3.83 -0.96
C ASN A 101 11.94 -4.59 0.29
N ASN A 102 11.83 -3.98 1.47
CA ASN A 102 12.14 -4.65 2.73
C ASN A 102 11.20 -5.82 3.01
N LEU A 103 9.90 -5.63 2.77
CA LEU A 103 8.90 -6.69 2.92
C LEU A 103 9.11 -7.85 1.95
N ILE A 104 9.40 -7.56 0.68
CA ILE A 104 9.67 -8.60 -0.33
C ILE A 104 10.98 -9.31 -0.02
N ARG A 105 12.00 -8.61 0.46
CA ARG A 105 13.27 -9.22 0.83
C ARG A 105 13.13 -10.20 2.00
N GLU A 106 12.37 -9.82 3.01
CA GLU A 106 12.22 -10.64 4.23
C GLU A 106 11.19 -11.76 4.04
N PHE A 107 10.01 -11.43 3.52
CA PHE A 107 8.86 -12.35 3.44
C PHE A 107 8.61 -12.91 2.04
N GLY A 108 9.42 -12.52 1.06
CA GLY A 108 9.26 -12.98 -0.32
C GLY A 108 9.73 -14.41 -0.55
N THR A 109 10.55 -14.94 0.35
CA THR A 109 11.00 -16.32 0.33
C THR A 109 10.01 -17.18 1.13
N GLN A 110 9.25 -18.03 0.45
CA GLN A 110 8.46 -19.06 1.13
C GLN A 110 9.41 -20.15 1.62
N VAL A 111 9.74 -20.14 2.90
CA VAL A 111 10.58 -21.18 3.48
C VAL A 111 9.69 -22.33 3.92
N ASN A 112 9.90 -23.52 3.34
CA ASN A 112 9.21 -24.73 3.73
C ASN A 112 9.70 -25.14 5.13
N PRO A 113 8.82 -25.45 6.11
CA PRO A 113 9.24 -25.98 7.40
C PRO A 113 10.18 -27.19 7.29
N ALA A 114 9.95 -28.09 6.32
CA ALA A 114 10.83 -29.22 6.08
C ALA A 114 12.25 -28.79 5.66
N GLU A 115 12.37 -27.69 4.93
CA GLU A 115 13.64 -27.12 4.51
C GLU A 115 14.36 -26.43 5.67
N ILE A 116 13.61 -25.75 6.56
CA ILE A 116 14.14 -25.23 7.83
C ILE A 116 14.68 -26.37 8.69
N HIS A 117 13.89 -27.43 8.90
CA HIS A 117 14.32 -28.59 9.67
C HIS A 117 15.54 -29.29 9.05
N LEU A 118 15.62 -29.36 7.72
CA LEU A 118 16.77 -29.90 7.01
C LEU A 118 18.02 -29.01 7.14
N GLN A 119 17.87 -27.69 7.10
CA GLN A 119 18.98 -26.76 7.31
C GLN A 119 19.50 -26.84 8.75
N LEU A 120 18.59 -26.91 9.73
CA LEU A 120 18.94 -27.08 11.14
C LEU A 120 19.64 -28.42 11.39
N SER A 121 19.19 -29.51 10.77
CA SER A 121 19.81 -30.84 10.94
C SER A 121 21.21 -30.93 10.31
N LYS A 122 21.49 -30.11 9.29
CA LYS A 122 22.80 -30.04 8.62
C LYS A 122 23.74 -29.01 9.25
N THR A 123 23.25 -28.16 10.15
CA THR A 123 24.07 -27.12 10.76
C THR A 123 24.91 -27.73 11.89
N GLU A 124 26.23 -27.78 11.67
CA GLU A 124 27.18 -28.27 12.67
C GLU A 124 27.99 -27.14 13.31
N LYS A 125 28.55 -27.42 14.49
CA LYS A 125 29.45 -26.50 15.18
C LYS A 125 30.77 -26.39 14.43
N THR A 126 31.12 -25.18 14.06
CA THR A 126 32.39 -24.79 13.45
C THR A 126 33.51 -24.84 14.49
N SER A 127 34.75 -25.10 14.06
CA SER A 127 35.91 -25.15 14.96
C SER A 127 36.26 -23.79 15.59
N LYS A 128 35.89 -22.69 14.93
CA LYS A 128 36.21 -21.31 15.35
C LYS A 128 35.20 -20.68 16.33
N GLU A 129 34.01 -21.26 16.47
CA GLU A 129 32.97 -20.72 17.34
C GLU A 129 32.96 -21.43 18.70
N THR A 130 32.56 -20.71 19.74
CA THR A 130 32.30 -21.28 21.07
C THR A 130 30.96 -22.03 21.09
N HIS A 131 30.74 -22.86 22.11
CA HIS A 131 29.46 -23.55 22.29
C HIS A 131 28.27 -22.58 22.46
N ILE A 132 28.51 -21.43 23.09
CA ILE A 132 27.49 -20.41 23.34
C ILE A 132 27.14 -19.69 22.03
N GLU A 133 28.13 -19.32 21.23
CA GLU A 133 27.90 -18.69 19.92
C GLU A 133 27.14 -19.63 18.97
N TYR A 134 27.53 -20.91 18.94
CA TYR A 134 26.81 -21.93 18.18
C TYR A 134 25.35 -22.03 18.63
N PHE A 135 25.11 -22.08 19.94
CA PHE A 135 23.75 -22.15 20.49
C PHE A 135 22.90 -20.94 20.07
N TYR A 136 23.45 -19.72 20.11
CA TYR A 136 22.72 -18.53 19.67
C TYR A 136 22.54 -18.40 18.16
N ARG A 137 23.37 -19.06 17.35
CA ARG A 137 23.23 -19.06 15.90
C ARG A 137 22.15 -20.03 15.40
N VAL A 138 22.01 -21.17 16.08
CA VAL A 138 21.07 -22.24 15.70
C VAL A 138 19.70 -22.05 16.37
N LYS A 139 19.65 -21.30 17.47
CA LYS A 139 18.42 -20.90 18.16
C LYS A 139 17.72 -19.74 17.45
#